data_AF-A0A956V7E3-F1
#
_entry.id   AF-A0A956V7E3-F1
#
_cell.length_a   1.000
_cell.length_b   1.000
_cell.length_c   1.000
_cell.angle_alpha   90.00
_cell.angle_beta   90.00
_cell.angle_gamma   90.00
#
_symmetry.space_group_name_H-M   'P 1'
#
loop_
_entity.id
_entity.type
_entity.pdbx_description
1 polymer ?
#
loop_
_entity_poly.entity_id
_entity_poly.type
_entity_poly.pdbx_seq_one_letter_code
_entity_poly.pdbx_strand_id
1 'polypeptide(L)'
;MYRIYHLLLVLIFGYALAQDDLGDFLVSFEDSSSEVHLEIARMYQDNGFFEATASSLNEVIALPRDIGIVSGQCDTVNAFWSPDYDAIIMCYELTEYLYETFRAETKSQQELDNAVLGAVEFIFYHELGHALIDLFGIPFTGREEDAVDQFSTYVLLGSDLGVESALSGASFFFISGNTGPEVQNMEDLAFWDEHSLDQQRFYNIVCMIYGSDPETYANLIRQESKGFLLTSATGYLPKERAERCPDEYYDISRSWETLLNTYVAFNELSEPEVTSTPQPAKTYAESFTGTLEQGDKVYDTEEFFDEYTVDLVAGQEVSLELTSYDFGTYILVRTADGAVFWKTDSGELTDSGSSSTIILPVPTTGTWTIEVSSYNVGETGAYLLGINTQDDVYQTIANDVIVETDTAFTETGEYYHVYEYDFTEGEHVVFALTSQEFDTFLYAMTPSGEYFVNDDYENQTYASRIEFDVPETGLYEIYVTTHDVGEVGNYEMVLGRTEPAVVPQAEPEQTGQTEASTGDPSYDVTDMTTSKARSTNLGILEAGDETLDTGEFVDFYSIDLEQGQPVKFTLISADFSTYLAVMDPAGTFFENDELAEDINKSQITFNAADGGTWLVFVTTDSPGQSGNYMLTIKK
;
A
#
# COMPACT_ATOMS: atom_id res chain seq x y z
N MET A 1 22.22 -32.12 4.06
CA MET A 1 22.79 -33.19 3.19
C MET A 1 21.71 -33.47 2.12
N TYR A 2 21.63 -32.77 0.97
CA TYR A 2 22.57 -32.78 -0.16
C TYR A 2 22.26 -31.63 -1.15
N ARG A 3 23.32 -30.95 -1.64
CA ARG A 3 23.44 -29.97 -2.76
C ARG A 3 23.23 -28.50 -2.33
N ILE A 4 24.20 -27.58 -2.34
CA ILE A 4 25.48 -27.48 -3.06
C ILE A 4 26.53 -26.87 -2.11
N TYR A 5 27.43 -27.71 -1.59
CA TYR A 5 28.82 -27.29 -1.47
C TYR A 5 29.47 -27.65 -2.81
N HIS A 6 29.70 -26.67 -3.68
CA HIS A 6 30.80 -26.62 -4.66
C HIS A 6 30.69 -25.35 -5.52
N LEU A 7 31.18 -24.24 -4.99
CA LEU A 7 31.86 -23.20 -5.77
C LEU A 7 33.03 -22.64 -4.96
N LEU A 8 33.93 -23.54 -4.59
CA LEU A 8 35.28 -23.24 -4.10
C LEU A 8 36.35 -23.65 -5.13
N LEU A 9 35.99 -23.62 -6.42
CA LEU A 9 36.89 -24.01 -7.51
C LEU A 9 36.58 -23.27 -8.82
N VAL A 10 36.47 -21.95 -8.75
CA VAL A 10 36.86 -21.05 -9.85
C VAL A 10 37.83 -19.99 -9.30
N LEU A 11 38.95 -20.47 -8.74
CA LEU A 11 40.13 -19.65 -8.41
C LEU A 11 41.17 -19.69 -9.55
N ILE A 12 40.81 -20.18 -10.74
CA ILE A 12 41.70 -20.22 -11.90
C ILE A 12 40.86 -19.97 -13.17
N PHE A 13 41.03 -18.79 -13.75
CA PHE A 13 40.38 -18.21 -14.94
C PHE A 13 38.99 -17.58 -14.74
N GLY A 14 39.00 -16.25 -14.65
CA GLY A 14 37.83 -15.39 -14.81
C GLY A 14 37.62 -14.47 -13.63
N TYR A 15 38.46 -13.46 -13.46
CA TYR A 15 37.94 -12.18 -12.99
C TYR A 15 36.89 -11.78 -14.05
N ALA A 16 35.62 -12.06 -13.82
CA ALA A 16 34.58 -11.22 -14.40
C ALA A 16 34.80 -9.88 -13.69
N LEU A 17 35.37 -8.92 -14.40
CA LEU A 17 35.44 -7.56 -13.91
C LEU A 17 33.98 -7.16 -13.65
N ALA A 18 33.65 -6.78 -12.42
CA ALA A 18 32.40 -6.09 -12.15
C ALA A 18 32.30 -4.96 -13.19
N GLN A 19 31.17 -4.88 -13.87
CA GLN A 19 30.98 -3.88 -14.91
C GLN A 19 31.10 -2.50 -14.25
N ASP A 20 31.98 -1.64 -14.77
CA ASP A 20 32.05 -0.25 -14.30
C ASP A 20 30.70 0.39 -14.56
N ASP A 21 30.11 0.98 -13.53
CA ASP A 21 28.90 1.78 -13.66
C ASP A 21 29.26 3.16 -14.23
N LEU A 22 28.69 3.47 -15.39
CA LEU A 22 29.05 4.61 -16.24
C LEU A 22 27.84 5.49 -16.58
N GLY A 23 26.66 5.19 -16.05
CA GLY A 23 25.50 6.04 -16.26
C GLY A 23 24.30 5.68 -15.41
N ASP A 24 23.27 6.50 -15.51
CA ASP A 24 22.07 6.42 -14.70
C ASP A 24 20.80 6.27 -15.56
N PHE A 25 19.76 5.67 -15.01
CA PHE A 25 18.38 5.84 -15.45
C PHE A 25 17.93 7.28 -15.16
N LEU A 26 17.50 7.99 -16.20
CA LEU A 26 17.09 9.39 -16.14
C LEU A 26 15.64 9.52 -16.59
N VAL A 27 14.78 10.00 -15.68
CA VAL A 27 13.35 10.18 -15.97
C VAL A 27 13.07 11.52 -16.63
N SER A 28 12.24 11.52 -17.67
CA SER A 28 11.75 12.75 -18.30
C SER A 28 10.32 12.60 -18.83
N PHE A 29 9.53 13.66 -18.66
CA PHE A 29 8.19 13.80 -19.22
C PHE A 29 8.21 14.87 -20.30
N GLU A 30 7.84 14.49 -21.52
CA GLU A 30 7.80 15.39 -22.67
C GLU A 30 6.46 16.13 -22.75
N ASP A 31 6.51 17.40 -23.16
CA ASP A 31 5.31 18.21 -23.34
C ASP A 31 4.36 17.59 -24.39
N SER A 32 3.07 17.78 -24.18
CA SER A 32 2.02 17.38 -25.12
C SER A 32 1.10 18.55 -25.46
N SER A 33 0.52 18.51 -26.67
CA SER A 33 -0.54 19.44 -27.07
C SER A 33 -1.96 18.95 -26.75
N SER A 34 -2.07 17.71 -26.26
CA SER A 34 -3.32 17.07 -25.83
C SER A 34 -3.49 17.23 -24.32
N GLU A 35 -4.65 17.74 -23.87
CA GLU A 35 -4.93 17.89 -22.43
C GLU A 35 -4.95 16.53 -21.72
N VAL A 36 -5.50 15.49 -22.36
CA VAL A 36 -5.53 14.11 -21.81
C VAL A 36 -4.11 13.57 -21.58
N HIS A 37 -3.17 13.88 -22.49
CA HIS A 37 -1.78 13.46 -22.32
C HIS A 37 -1.08 14.25 -21.20
N LEU A 38 -1.46 15.52 -20.99
CA LEU A 38 -0.95 16.29 -19.86
C LEU A 38 -1.50 15.77 -18.53
N GLU A 39 -2.74 15.29 -18.49
CA GLU A 39 -3.32 14.60 -17.33
C GLU A 39 -2.57 13.29 -17.04
N ILE A 40 -2.29 12.47 -18.06
CA ILE A 40 -1.48 11.25 -17.91
C ILE A 40 -0.07 11.59 -17.41
N ALA A 41 0.55 12.64 -17.94
CA ALA A 41 1.87 13.09 -17.48
C ALA A 41 1.86 13.49 -16.00
N ARG A 42 0.85 14.25 -15.56
CA ARG A 42 0.67 14.63 -14.15
C ARG A 42 0.43 13.40 -13.28
N MET A 43 -0.44 12.49 -13.71
CA MET A 43 -0.69 11.24 -13.00
C MET A 43 0.59 10.41 -12.77
N TYR A 44 1.47 10.32 -13.77
CA TYR A 44 2.78 9.68 -13.59
C TYR A 44 3.71 10.44 -12.64
N GLN A 45 3.72 11.76 -12.70
CA GLN A 45 4.54 12.61 -11.82
C GLN A 45 4.05 12.54 -10.36
N ASP A 46 2.74 12.59 -10.16
CA ASP A 46 2.10 12.61 -8.84
C ASP A 46 2.23 11.23 -8.15
N ASN A 47 2.13 10.14 -8.93
CA ASN A 47 2.38 8.79 -8.44
C ASN A 47 3.88 8.51 -8.17
N GLY A 48 4.79 9.13 -8.94
CA GLY A 48 6.23 9.04 -8.74
C GLY A 48 6.87 7.67 -9.06
N PHE A 49 6.12 6.76 -9.68
CA PHE A 49 6.58 5.41 -10.02
C PHE A 49 7.90 5.39 -10.81
N PHE A 50 8.00 6.19 -11.88
CA PHE A 50 9.19 6.16 -12.75
C PHE A 50 10.43 6.69 -12.04
N GLU A 51 10.30 7.75 -11.25
CA GLU A 51 11.38 8.33 -10.45
C GLU A 51 11.85 7.39 -9.35
N ALA A 52 10.92 6.79 -8.60
CA ALA A 52 11.24 5.80 -7.57
C ALA A 52 11.93 4.58 -8.18
N THR A 53 11.41 4.08 -9.30
CA THR A 53 11.98 2.93 -10.02
C THR A 53 13.36 3.26 -10.58
N ALA A 54 13.56 4.42 -11.20
CA ALA A 54 14.87 4.86 -11.68
C ALA A 54 15.90 4.92 -10.54
N SER A 55 15.51 5.47 -9.38
CA SER A 55 16.36 5.51 -8.19
C SER A 55 16.78 4.11 -7.76
N SER A 56 15.85 3.18 -7.61
CA SER A 56 16.12 1.80 -7.20
C SER A 56 16.99 1.06 -8.23
N LEU A 57 16.73 1.25 -9.53
CA LEU A 57 17.52 0.63 -10.59
C LEU A 57 18.97 1.15 -10.62
N ASN A 58 19.18 2.44 -10.36
CA ASN A 58 20.53 3.04 -10.28
C ASN A 58 21.35 2.52 -9.10
N GLU A 59 20.70 2.04 -8.03
CA GLU A 59 21.40 1.41 -6.91
C GLU A 59 21.83 -0.03 -7.22
N VAL A 60 21.11 -0.71 -8.12
CA VAL A 60 21.23 -2.16 -8.32
C VAL A 60 21.91 -2.52 -9.64
N ILE A 61 21.79 -1.72 -10.70
CA ILE A 61 22.27 -2.07 -12.04
C ILE A 61 23.45 -1.19 -12.42
N ALA A 62 24.59 -1.81 -12.75
CA ALA A 62 25.75 -1.08 -13.27
C ALA A 62 25.58 -0.82 -14.78
N LEU A 63 25.17 0.39 -15.15
CA LEU A 63 24.86 0.70 -16.54
C LEU A 63 26.11 1.09 -17.33
N PRO A 64 26.23 0.67 -18.61
CA PRO A 64 27.35 1.07 -19.45
C PRO A 64 27.27 2.53 -19.93
N ARG A 65 26.12 3.20 -19.76
CA ARG A 65 25.81 4.58 -20.17
C ARG A 65 24.43 5.00 -19.63
N ASP A 66 24.15 6.30 -19.62
CA ASP A 66 22.85 6.83 -19.22
C ASP A 66 21.72 6.26 -20.09
N ILE A 67 20.59 5.94 -19.46
CA ILE A 67 19.40 5.39 -20.09
C ILE A 67 18.20 6.27 -19.76
N GLY A 68 17.47 6.74 -20.78
CA GLY A 68 16.25 7.52 -20.57
C GLY A 68 15.07 6.64 -20.17
N ILE A 69 14.26 7.09 -19.21
CA ILE A 69 12.89 6.65 -18.99
C ILE A 69 12.01 7.83 -19.41
N VAL A 70 11.49 7.76 -20.63
CA VAL A 70 10.86 8.90 -21.30
C VAL A 70 9.38 8.62 -21.46
N SER A 71 8.53 9.46 -20.89
CA SER A 71 7.10 9.43 -21.19
C SER A 71 6.72 10.63 -22.05
N GLY A 72 5.92 10.41 -23.11
CA GLY A 72 5.66 11.45 -24.10
C GLY A 72 4.60 11.07 -25.14
N GLN A 73 4.20 12.05 -25.95
CA GLN A 73 3.30 11.81 -27.10
C GLN A 73 4.08 11.17 -28.26
N CYS A 74 3.65 10.00 -28.74
CA CYS A 74 4.34 9.25 -29.80
C CYS A 74 3.58 9.18 -31.13
N ASP A 75 2.32 9.62 -31.17
CA ASP A 75 1.36 9.43 -32.25
C ASP A 75 1.10 7.94 -32.58
N THR A 76 1.33 7.04 -31.61
CA THR A 76 1.07 5.60 -31.70
C THR A 76 0.83 4.99 -30.32
N VAL A 77 -0.08 4.01 -30.23
CA VAL A 77 -0.35 3.24 -29.01
C VAL A 77 0.80 2.24 -28.82
N ASN A 78 1.82 2.59 -28.03
CA ASN A 78 2.95 1.69 -27.80
C ASN A 78 3.76 2.03 -26.53
N ALA A 79 4.59 1.08 -26.11
CA ALA A 79 5.81 1.33 -25.35
C ALA A 79 6.95 0.58 -26.03
N PHE A 80 8.18 1.07 -25.93
CA PHE A 80 9.32 0.39 -26.54
C PHE A 80 10.66 0.81 -25.97
N TRP A 81 11.58 -0.14 -25.84
CA TRP A 81 13.01 0.14 -25.79
C TRP A 81 13.50 0.68 -27.15
N SER A 82 14.23 1.80 -27.13
CA SER A 82 14.86 2.39 -28.31
C SER A 82 16.39 2.42 -28.19
N PRO A 83 17.11 1.52 -28.89
CA PRO A 83 18.58 1.52 -28.88
C PRO A 83 19.21 2.73 -29.59
N ASP A 84 18.45 3.43 -30.44
CA ASP A 84 18.93 4.65 -31.12
C ASP A 84 18.94 5.87 -30.19
N TYR A 85 18.04 5.91 -29.20
CA TYR A 85 17.91 6.99 -28.23
C TYR A 85 18.42 6.61 -26.83
N ASP A 86 18.83 5.36 -26.63
CA ASP A 86 19.17 4.80 -25.33
C ASP A 86 18.06 5.08 -24.30
N ALA A 87 16.80 4.80 -24.66
CA ALA A 87 15.66 5.13 -23.82
C ALA A 87 14.54 4.10 -23.89
N ILE A 88 13.92 3.85 -22.75
CA ILE A 88 12.60 3.22 -22.61
C ILE A 88 11.56 4.32 -22.83
N ILE A 89 10.72 4.16 -23.85
CA ILE A 89 9.72 5.16 -24.24
C ILE A 89 8.32 4.65 -23.88
N MET A 90 7.63 5.39 -23.01
CA MET A 90 6.27 5.13 -22.55
C MET A 90 5.31 6.14 -23.19
N CYS A 91 4.62 5.75 -24.26
CA CYS A 91 3.75 6.67 -24.99
C CYS A 91 2.45 6.93 -24.25
N TYR A 92 2.02 8.19 -24.14
CA TYR A 92 0.74 8.54 -23.49
C TYR A 92 -0.47 7.86 -24.15
N GLU A 93 -0.41 7.61 -25.46
CA GLU A 93 -1.45 6.89 -26.19
C GLU A 93 -1.61 5.44 -25.73
N LEU A 94 -0.56 4.80 -25.20
CA LEU A 94 -0.68 3.47 -24.61
C LEU A 94 -1.55 3.52 -23.35
N THR A 95 -1.31 4.48 -22.48
CA THR A 95 -2.06 4.63 -21.23
C THR A 95 -3.53 4.94 -21.51
N GLU A 96 -3.81 5.82 -22.48
CA GLU A 96 -5.17 6.07 -22.96
C GLU A 96 -5.84 4.78 -23.45
N TYR A 97 -5.13 3.97 -24.24
CA TYR A 97 -5.64 2.69 -24.70
C TYR A 97 -5.89 1.68 -23.57
N LEU A 98 -5.03 1.65 -22.54
CA LEU A 98 -5.25 0.81 -21.36
C LEU A 98 -6.51 1.26 -20.61
N TYR A 99 -6.73 2.57 -20.45
CA TYR A 99 -7.97 3.11 -19.90
C TYR A 99 -9.20 2.66 -20.70
N GLU A 100 -9.14 2.70 -22.03
CA GLU A 100 -10.24 2.19 -22.88
C GLU A 100 -10.45 0.68 -22.69
N THR A 101 -9.36 -0.07 -22.58
CA THR A 101 -9.35 -1.54 -22.49
C THR A 101 -9.95 -2.03 -21.18
N PHE A 102 -9.60 -1.40 -20.06
CA PHE A 102 -10.05 -1.82 -18.73
C PHE A 102 -11.41 -1.24 -18.32
N ARG A 103 -11.83 -0.10 -18.90
CA ARG A 103 -13.06 0.63 -18.49
C ARG A 103 -14.34 -0.22 -18.48
N ALA A 104 -14.47 -1.17 -19.40
CA ALA A 104 -15.67 -2.01 -19.48
C ALA A 104 -15.72 -3.11 -18.42
N GLU A 105 -14.62 -3.32 -17.71
CA GLU A 105 -14.34 -4.52 -16.93
C GLU A 105 -14.12 -4.19 -15.44
N THR A 106 -13.87 -2.92 -15.14
CA THR A 106 -13.76 -2.35 -13.80
C THR A 106 -15.11 -1.78 -13.35
N LYS A 107 -15.32 -1.69 -12.03
CA LYS A 107 -16.58 -1.19 -11.43
C LYS A 107 -16.46 0.21 -10.85
N SER A 108 -15.25 0.65 -10.54
CA SER A 108 -14.94 1.99 -10.02
C SER A 108 -13.76 2.60 -10.78
N GLN A 109 -13.61 3.92 -10.66
CA GLN A 109 -12.46 4.64 -11.21
C GLN A 109 -11.15 4.19 -10.54
N GLN A 110 -11.17 3.93 -9.22
CA GLN A 110 -10.00 3.40 -8.51
C GLN A 110 -9.56 2.02 -9.03
N GLU A 111 -10.50 1.10 -9.27
CA GLU A 111 -10.18 -0.21 -9.86
C GLU A 111 -9.61 -0.05 -11.28
N LEU A 112 -10.08 0.97 -12.02
CA LEU A 112 -9.56 1.32 -13.33
C LEU A 112 -8.15 1.89 -13.27
N ASP A 113 -7.90 2.86 -12.39
CA ASP A 113 -6.60 3.49 -12.23
C ASP A 113 -5.57 2.46 -11.75
N ASN A 114 -5.90 1.61 -10.79
CA ASN A 114 -5.02 0.54 -10.33
C ASN A 114 -4.71 -0.47 -11.44
N ALA A 115 -5.72 -0.90 -12.21
CA ALA A 115 -5.50 -1.84 -13.31
C ALA A 115 -4.66 -1.22 -14.45
N VAL A 116 -4.87 0.06 -14.74
CA VAL A 116 -4.09 0.78 -15.76
C VAL A 116 -2.66 0.99 -15.29
N LEU A 117 -2.45 1.49 -14.06
CA LEU A 117 -1.12 1.67 -13.48
C LEU A 117 -0.37 0.34 -13.40
N GLY A 118 -0.99 -0.70 -12.85
CA GLY A 118 -0.37 -2.02 -12.78
C GLY A 118 0.02 -2.58 -14.15
N ALA A 119 -0.80 -2.36 -15.18
CA ALA A 119 -0.45 -2.74 -16.55
C ALA A 119 0.69 -1.87 -17.13
N VAL A 120 0.73 -0.57 -16.82
CA VAL A 120 1.85 0.32 -17.19
C VAL A 120 3.15 -0.15 -16.55
N GLU A 121 3.13 -0.53 -15.26
CA GLU A 121 4.31 -1.05 -14.57
C GLU A 121 4.81 -2.35 -15.19
N PHE A 122 3.89 -3.29 -15.46
CA PHE A 122 4.22 -4.54 -16.16
C PHE A 122 4.88 -4.27 -17.52
N ILE A 123 4.32 -3.37 -18.31
CA ILE A 123 4.86 -3.02 -19.62
C ILE A 123 6.20 -2.28 -19.49
N PHE A 124 6.36 -1.41 -18.50
CA PHE A 124 7.65 -0.77 -18.24
C PHE A 124 8.75 -1.80 -17.97
N TYR A 125 8.51 -2.76 -17.09
CA TYR A 125 9.50 -3.81 -16.79
C TYR A 125 9.72 -4.76 -17.98
N HIS A 126 8.71 -4.95 -18.85
CA HIS A 126 8.88 -5.65 -20.13
C HIS A 126 9.89 -4.91 -21.03
N GLU A 127 9.72 -3.61 -21.20
CA GLU A 127 10.66 -2.79 -21.98
C GLU A 127 12.04 -2.67 -21.35
N LEU A 128 12.12 -2.64 -20.01
CA LEU A 128 13.38 -2.75 -19.29
C LEU A 128 14.08 -4.08 -19.62
N GLY A 129 13.34 -5.18 -19.73
CA GLY A 129 13.87 -6.47 -20.16
C GLY A 129 14.57 -6.38 -21.51
N HIS A 130 13.95 -5.75 -22.51
CA HIS A 130 14.57 -5.50 -23.82
C HIS A 130 15.83 -4.63 -23.71
N ALA A 131 15.77 -3.57 -22.90
CA ALA A 131 16.92 -2.70 -22.66
C ALA A 131 18.11 -3.49 -22.08
N LEU A 132 17.88 -4.32 -21.06
CA LEU A 132 18.93 -5.12 -20.43
C LEU A 132 19.50 -6.18 -21.40
N ILE A 133 18.65 -6.81 -22.21
CA ILE A 133 19.09 -7.76 -23.25
C ILE A 133 20.02 -7.07 -24.25
N ASP A 134 19.66 -5.88 -24.75
CA ASP A 134 20.48 -5.13 -25.71
C ASP A 134 21.78 -4.60 -25.08
N LEU A 135 21.68 -3.97 -23.90
CA LEU A 135 22.80 -3.34 -23.21
C LEU A 135 23.88 -4.35 -22.80
N PHE A 136 23.46 -5.52 -22.32
CA PHE A 136 24.36 -6.52 -21.76
C PHE A 136 24.54 -7.76 -22.64
N GLY A 137 23.82 -7.84 -23.77
CA GLY A 137 23.87 -8.99 -24.68
C GLY A 137 23.40 -10.28 -24.00
N ILE A 138 22.35 -10.19 -23.18
CA ILE A 138 21.81 -11.33 -22.43
C ILE A 138 21.25 -12.36 -23.43
N PRO A 139 21.74 -13.62 -23.40
CA PRO A 139 21.27 -14.63 -24.33
C PRO A 139 19.92 -15.22 -23.91
N PHE A 140 19.04 -15.43 -24.88
CA PHE A 140 17.80 -16.19 -24.73
C PHE A 140 17.69 -17.25 -25.85
N THR A 141 16.97 -18.33 -25.59
CA THR A 141 16.80 -19.45 -26.53
C THR A 141 15.35 -19.67 -26.99
N GLY A 142 14.44 -18.82 -26.50
CA GLY A 142 13.02 -18.79 -26.85
C GLY A 142 12.67 -17.59 -27.75
N ARG A 143 11.41 -17.14 -27.68
CA ARG A 143 11.01 -15.84 -28.21
C ARG A 143 11.45 -14.76 -27.22
N GLU A 144 11.93 -13.63 -27.72
CA GLU A 144 12.41 -12.55 -26.85
C GLU A 144 11.27 -11.99 -25.98
N GLU A 145 10.12 -11.72 -26.60
CA GLU A 145 8.90 -11.21 -25.96
C GLU A 145 8.39 -12.09 -24.81
N ASP A 146 8.38 -13.40 -25.00
CA ASP A 146 7.99 -14.34 -23.93
C ASP A 146 9.01 -14.35 -22.78
N ALA A 147 10.29 -14.05 -23.08
CA ALA A 147 11.33 -14.01 -22.06
C ALA A 147 11.24 -12.71 -21.26
N VAL A 148 11.00 -11.56 -21.90
CA VAL A 148 10.86 -10.29 -21.20
C VAL A 148 9.52 -10.16 -20.44
N ASP A 149 8.46 -10.87 -20.85
CA ASP A 149 7.27 -11.10 -20.01
C ASP A 149 7.62 -11.80 -18.69
N GLN A 150 8.47 -12.83 -18.78
CA GLN A 150 8.92 -13.58 -17.62
C GLN A 150 9.81 -12.71 -16.72
N PHE A 151 10.67 -11.88 -17.31
CA PHE A 151 11.48 -10.91 -16.58
C PHE A 151 10.59 -9.92 -15.83
N SER A 152 9.63 -9.30 -16.53
CA SER A 152 8.69 -8.35 -15.92
C SER A 152 7.94 -8.99 -14.75
N THR A 153 7.39 -10.18 -14.96
CA THR A 153 6.69 -10.93 -13.90
C THR A 153 7.63 -11.26 -12.74
N TYR A 154 8.87 -11.69 -13.00
CA TYR A 154 9.85 -12.02 -11.96
C TYR A 154 10.21 -10.81 -11.11
N VAL A 155 10.47 -9.66 -11.72
CA VAL A 155 10.81 -8.42 -10.99
C VAL A 155 9.63 -7.96 -10.13
N LEU A 156 8.43 -7.95 -10.71
CA LEU A 156 7.21 -7.54 -10.01
C LEU A 156 6.88 -8.45 -8.81
N LEU A 157 7.03 -9.76 -8.95
CA LEU A 157 6.83 -10.70 -7.84
C LEU A 157 7.81 -10.51 -6.67
N GLY A 158 8.93 -9.80 -6.88
CA GLY A 158 9.88 -9.44 -5.84
C GLY A 158 9.58 -8.12 -5.12
N SER A 159 8.41 -7.50 -5.34
CA SER A 159 8.04 -6.19 -4.78
C SER A 159 6.69 -6.21 -4.07
N ASP A 160 6.51 -5.32 -3.08
CA ASP A 160 5.37 -5.32 -2.14
C ASP A 160 3.98 -5.21 -2.80
N LEU A 161 3.87 -4.51 -3.95
CA LEU A 161 2.62 -4.36 -4.72
C LEU A 161 2.67 -5.04 -6.11
N GLY A 162 3.80 -5.63 -6.49
CA GLY A 162 4.00 -6.00 -7.90
C GLY A 162 3.19 -7.21 -8.36
N VAL A 163 2.63 -8.02 -7.45
CA VAL A 163 1.72 -9.11 -7.83
C VAL A 163 0.47 -8.56 -8.53
N GLU A 164 -0.12 -7.48 -8.02
CA GLU A 164 -1.31 -6.86 -8.62
C GLU A 164 -0.98 -6.21 -9.98
N SER A 165 0.22 -5.67 -10.13
CA SER A 165 0.73 -5.18 -11.42
C SER A 165 0.92 -6.31 -12.43
N ALA A 166 1.46 -7.46 -12.00
CA ALA A 166 1.59 -8.65 -12.84
C ALA A 166 0.22 -9.24 -13.22
N LEU A 167 -0.75 -9.23 -12.31
CA LEU A 167 -2.15 -9.61 -12.59
C LEU A 167 -2.83 -8.63 -13.55
N SER A 168 -2.53 -7.34 -13.46
CA SER A 168 -3.03 -6.31 -14.38
C SER A 168 -2.46 -6.49 -15.78
N GLY A 169 -1.15 -6.72 -15.92
CA GLY A 169 -0.51 -7.07 -17.18
C GLY A 169 -1.07 -8.38 -17.79
N ALA A 170 -1.26 -9.41 -16.97
CA ALA A 170 -1.93 -10.63 -17.41
C ALA A 170 -3.37 -10.33 -17.88
N SER A 171 -4.13 -9.57 -17.09
CA SER A 171 -5.51 -9.19 -17.42
C SER A 171 -5.56 -8.50 -18.78
N PHE A 172 -4.67 -7.53 -19.05
CA PHE A 172 -4.58 -6.87 -20.35
C PHE A 172 -4.48 -7.87 -21.52
N PHE A 173 -3.62 -8.87 -21.44
CA PHE A 173 -3.54 -9.92 -22.48
C PHE A 173 -4.81 -10.78 -22.55
N PHE A 174 -5.44 -11.08 -21.42
CA PHE A 174 -6.74 -11.75 -21.43
C PHE A 174 -7.80 -10.92 -22.16
N ILE A 175 -7.79 -9.59 -21.96
CA ILE A 175 -8.73 -8.68 -22.59
C ILE A 175 -8.53 -8.63 -24.10
N SER A 176 -7.32 -8.28 -24.50
CA SER A 176 -6.90 -8.14 -25.89
C SER A 176 -7.11 -9.43 -26.66
N GLY A 177 -6.76 -10.56 -26.06
CA GLY A 177 -6.97 -11.89 -26.62
C GLY A 177 -8.43 -12.34 -26.72
N ASN A 178 -9.40 -11.68 -26.06
CA ASN A 178 -10.81 -12.07 -26.16
C ASN A 178 -11.67 -11.05 -26.92
N THR A 179 -11.20 -9.82 -27.07
CA THR A 179 -11.94 -8.72 -27.68
C THR A 179 -11.31 -8.20 -28.96
N GLY A 180 -10.03 -8.52 -29.21
CA GLY A 180 -9.28 -8.09 -30.38
C GLY A 180 -9.80 -8.64 -31.72
N PRO A 181 -9.41 -8.02 -32.85
CA PRO A 181 -9.82 -8.46 -34.19
C PRO A 181 -9.36 -9.89 -34.53
N GLU A 182 -8.26 -10.36 -33.94
CA GLU A 182 -7.68 -11.70 -34.16
C GLU A 182 -8.54 -12.85 -33.59
N VAL A 183 -9.51 -12.54 -32.73
CA VAL A 183 -10.36 -13.52 -32.03
C VAL A 183 -11.49 -14.03 -32.93
N GLN A 184 -11.82 -13.31 -34.01
CA GLN A 184 -12.99 -13.60 -34.83
C GLN A 184 -12.75 -14.73 -35.84
N ASN A 185 -11.53 -14.92 -36.35
CA ASN A 185 -11.18 -16.03 -37.23
C ASN A 185 -9.75 -16.54 -36.99
N MET A 186 -9.58 -17.86 -37.04
CA MET A 186 -8.27 -18.52 -36.92
C MET A 186 -7.27 -18.10 -38.02
N GLU A 187 -7.74 -17.57 -39.14
CA GLU A 187 -6.89 -17.06 -40.23
C GLU A 187 -6.25 -15.70 -39.89
N ASP A 188 -6.81 -14.97 -38.92
CA ASP A 188 -6.34 -13.66 -38.48
C ASP A 188 -5.32 -13.76 -37.32
N LEU A 189 -5.13 -14.94 -36.75
CA LEU A 189 -4.14 -15.19 -35.68
C LEU A 189 -2.71 -15.26 -36.22
N ALA A 190 -1.85 -14.40 -35.72
CA ALA A 190 -0.44 -14.33 -36.12
C ALA A 190 0.43 -15.40 -35.45
N PHE A 191 0.17 -16.69 -35.70
CA PHE A 191 0.96 -17.80 -35.11
C PHE A 191 2.47 -17.78 -35.41
N TRP A 192 2.90 -16.96 -36.37
CA TRP A 192 4.29 -16.79 -36.78
C TRP A 192 4.98 -15.58 -36.11
N ASP A 193 4.23 -14.79 -35.34
CA ASP A 193 4.71 -13.59 -34.66
C ASP A 193 5.73 -13.92 -33.57
N GLU A 194 6.54 -12.93 -33.21
CA GLU A 194 7.52 -13.06 -32.13
C GLU A 194 6.84 -13.06 -30.76
N HIS A 195 5.66 -12.46 -30.65
CA HIS A 195 4.81 -12.62 -29.48
C HIS A 195 4.09 -13.97 -29.54
N SER A 196 4.00 -14.66 -28.41
CA SER A 196 2.97 -15.69 -28.24
C SER A 196 1.58 -15.05 -28.32
N LEU A 197 0.55 -15.86 -28.62
CA LEU A 197 -0.83 -15.34 -28.60
C LEU A 197 -1.13 -14.76 -27.22
N ASP A 198 -1.91 -13.68 -27.14
CA ASP A 198 -2.21 -13.00 -25.88
C ASP A 198 -2.74 -13.96 -24.80
N GLN A 199 -3.60 -14.92 -25.16
CA GLN A 199 -4.10 -15.90 -24.18
C GLN A 199 -2.99 -16.83 -23.67
N GLN A 200 -1.95 -17.10 -24.47
CA GLN A 200 -0.79 -17.87 -24.02
C GLN A 200 0.08 -17.04 -23.06
N ARG A 201 0.30 -15.75 -23.36
CA ARG A 201 1.03 -14.82 -22.50
C ARG A 201 0.33 -14.69 -21.14
N PHE A 202 -0.99 -14.48 -21.14
CA PHE A 202 -1.84 -14.53 -19.95
C PHE A 202 -1.60 -15.78 -19.10
N TYR A 203 -1.72 -16.98 -19.68
CA TYR A 203 -1.56 -18.22 -18.93
C TYR A 203 -0.14 -18.48 -18.44
N ASN A 204 0.87 -17.86 -19.05
CA ASN A 204 2.26 -17.95 -18.59
C ASN A 204 2.48 -17.06 -17.37
N ILE A 205 2.02 -15.81 -17.41
CA ILE A 205 2.14 -14.85 -16.29
C ILE A 205 1.38 -15.37 -15.07
N VAL A 206 0.10 -15.75 -15.22
CA VAL A 206 -0.71 -16.32 -14.14
C VAL A 206 -0.09 -17.60 -13.55
N CYS A 207 0.61 -18.38 -14.39
CA CYS A 207 1.33 -19.56 -13.91
C CYS A 207 2.57 -19.19 -13.10
N MET A 208 3.30 -18.14 -13.47
CA MET A 208 4.42 -17.66 -12.66
C MET A 208 3.94 -17.11 -11.31
N ILE A 209 2.85 -16.33 -11.29
CA ILE A 209 2.24 -15.81 -10.06
C ILE A 209 1.77 -16.99 -9.18
N TYR A 210 0.99 -17.92 -9.71
CA TYR A 210 0.59 -19.11 -8.94
C TYR A 210 1.79 -19.97 -8.50
N GLY A 211 2.84 -20.04 -9.32
CA GLY A 211 4.03 -20.83 -9.06
C GLY A 211 4.94 -20.24 -7.98
N SER A 212 4.90 -18.92 -7.77
CA SER A 212 5.69 -18.27 -6.73
C SER A 212 5.15 -18.58 -5.34
N ASP A 213 3.82 -18.55 -5.17
CA ASP A 213 3.16 -18.94 -3.93
C ASP A 213 1.81 -19.64 -4.20
N PRO A 214 1.80 -20.98 -4.34
CA PRO A 214 0.59 -21.74 -4.59
C PRO A 214 -0.46 -21.68 -3.47
N GLU A 215 -0.06 -21.34 -2.24
CA GLU A 215 -0.95 -21.27 -1.08
C GLU A 215 -1.70 -19.95 -1.07
N THR A 216 -0.98 -18.82 -1.17
CA THR A 216 -1.57 -17.48 -1.28
C THR A 216 -2.46 -17.36 -2.51
N TYR A 217 -2.01 -17.88 -3.65
CA TYR A 217 -2.73 -17.75 -4.92
C TYR A 217 -3.62 -18.95 -5.28
N ALA A 218 -4.05 -19.73 -4.28
CA ALA A 218 -4.93 -20.89 -4.47
C ALA A 218 -6.30 -20.54 -5.08
N ASN A 219 -6.70 -19.27 -5.08
CA ASN A 219 -7.86 -18.73 -5.77
C ASN A 219 -7.72 -18.78 -7.32
N LEU A 220 -6.50 -18.69 -7.87
CA LEU A 220 -6.25 -18.66 -9.32
C LEU A 220 -6.64 -19.97 -10.04
N ILE A 221 -6.84 -21.06 -9.29
CA ILE A 221 -7.30 -22.36 -9.80
C ILE A 221 -8.82 -22.60 -9.62
N ARG A 222 -9.55 -21.68 -8.97
CA ARG A 222 -10.99 -21.82 -8.67
C ARG A 222 -11.84 -21.36 -9.86
N GLN A 223 -12.33 -22.30 -10.65
CA GLN A 223 -13.18 -22.10 -11.85
C GLN A 223 -14.61 -21.55 -11.58
N GLU A 224 -14.86 -20.82 -10.49
CA GLU A 224 -16.22 -20.43 -10.10
C GLU A 224 -16.63 -19.02 -10.51
N SER A 225 -15.71 -18.17 -10.97
CA SER A 225 -15.98 -16.77 -11.34
C SER A 225 -15.69 -16.48 -12.81
N LYS A 226 -16.64 -15.80 -13.45
CA LYS A 226 -16.60 -15.32 -14.84
C LYS A 226 -16.38 -13.80 -14.85
N GLY A 227 -15.36 -13.32 -14.14
CA GLY A 227 -14.93 -11.92 -14.16
C GLY A 227 -13.70 -11.78 -15.05
N PHE A 228 -13.57 -10.69 -15.80
CA PHE A 228 -12.53 -10.55 -16.83
C PHE A 228 -11.24 -9.91 -16.31
N LEU A 229 -11.34 -9.09 -15.27
CA LEU A 229 -10.22 -8.70 -14.43
C LEU A 229 -9.87 -9.83 -13.47
N LEU A 230 -8.57 -10.16 -13.40
CA LEU A 230 -8.06 -11.01 -12.34
C LEU A 230 -8.02 -10.22 -11.03
N THR A 231 -9.00 -10.42 -10.16
CA THR A 231 -8.86 -10.09 -8.73
C THR A 231 -8.54 -11.37 -7.94
N SER A 232 -8.13 -11.24 -6.68
CA SER A 232 -7.92 -12.32 -5.69
C SER A 232 -9.10 -13.30 -5.50
N ALA A 233 -10.20 -13.13 -6.24
CA ALA A 233 -11.37 -14.00 -6.26
C ALA A 233 -11.60 -14.76 -7.60
N THR A 234 -10.67 -14.74 -8.57
CA THR A 234 -10.92 -15.30 -9.92
C THR A 234 -9.90 -16.33 -10.40
N GLY A 235 -10.38 -17.49 -10.86
CA GLY A 235 -9.52 -18.61 -11.26
C GLY A 235 -9.71 -19.07 -12.70
N TYR A 236 -8.83 -18.62 -13.59
CA TYR A 236 -8.74 -19.09 -14.98
C TYR A 236 -7.72 -20.21 -15.19
N LEU A 237 -6.78 -20.41 -14.26
CA LEU A 237 -5.67 -21.34 -14.41
C LEU A 237 -6.18 -22.79 -14.33
N PRO A 238 -6.09 -23.59 -15.41
CA PRO A 238 -6.52 -24.98 -15.36
C PRO A 238 -5.68 -25.75 -14.34
N LYS A 239 -6.30 -26.63 -13.55
CA LYS A 239 -5.57 -27.46 -12.55
C LYS A 239 -4.39 -28.22 -13.17
N GLU A 240 -4.56 -28.75 -14.38
CA GLU A 240 -3.50 -29.44 -15.13
C GLU A 240 -2.32 -28.52 -15.51
N ARG A 241 -2.55 -27.21 -15.66
CA ARG A 241 -1.50 -26.20 -15.88
C ARG A 241 -0.82 -25.86 -14.56
N ALA A 242 -1.61 -25.62 -13.52
CA ALA A 242 -1.17 -25.24 -12.17
C ALA A 242 -0.20 -26.25 -11.55
N GLU A 243 -0.38 -27.55 -11.80
CA GLU A 243 0.51 -28.61 -11.30
C GLU A 243 2.00 -28.43 -11.66
N ARG A 244 2.31 -27.72 -12.75
CA ARG A 244 3.70 -27.51 -13.21
C ARG A 244 4.23 -26.11 -12.93
N CYS A 245 3.38 -25.22 -12.42
CA CYS A 245 3.72 -23.81 -12.24
C CYS A 245 4.82 -23.56 -11.20
N PRO A 246 4.85 -24.24 -10.04
CA PRO A 246 5.94 -24.05 -9.08
C PRO A 246 7.33 -24.40 -9.64
N ASP A 247 7.43 -25.53 -10.34
CA ASP A 247 8.68 -25.95 -10.98
C ASP A 247 9.09 -24.98 -12.10
N GLU A 248 8.12 -24.51 -12.89
CA GLU A 248 8.37 -23.54 -13.97
C GLU A 248 8.81 -22.18 -13.43
N TYR A 249 8.15 -21.65 -12.40
CA TYR A 249 8.56 -20.42 -11.72
C TYR A 249 9.99 -20.54 -11.19
N TYR A 250 10.29 -21.62 -10.45
CA TYR A 250 11.63 -21.87 -9.90
C TYR A 250 12.72 -21.93 -10.97
N ASP A 251 12.45 -22.57 -12.11
CA ASP A 251 13.43 -22.64 -13.20
C ASP A 251 13.61 -21.28 -13.91
N ILE A 252 12.54 -20.48 -14.03
CA ILE A 252 12.56 -19.14 -14.64
C ILE A 252 13.29 -18.14 -13.73
N SER A 253 12.93 -18.03 -12.45
CA SER A 253 13.55 -17.09 -11.50
C SER A 253 15.06 -17.34 -11.40
N ARG A 254 15.47 -18.60 -11.18
CA ARG A 254 16.89 -18.99 -11.15
C ARG A 254 17.62 -18.65 -12.45
N SER A 255 16.94 -18.74 -13.60
CA SER A 255 17.54 -18.39 -14.90
C SER A 255 17.80 -16.90 -14.99
N TRP A 256 16.83 -16.05 -14.63
CA TRP A 256 16.99 -14.60 -14.60
C TRP A 256 18.04 -14.14 -13.59
N GLU A 257 18.03 -14.68 -12.36
CA GLU A 257 19.09 -14.44 -11.36
C GLU A 257 20.47 -14.76 -11.93
N THR A 258 20.63 -15.93 -12.56
CA THR A 258 21.92 -16.35 -13.13
C THR A 258 22.37 -15.40 -14.25
N LEU A 259 21.45 -14.93 -15.08
CA LEU A 259 21.74 -14.03 -16.20
C LEU A 259 22.08 -12.61 -15.72
N LEU A 260 21.41 -12.12 -14.67
CA LEU A 260 21.56 -10.76 -14.17
C LEU A 260 22.71 -10.59 -13.17
N ASN A 261 23.10 -11.64 -12.43
CA ASN A 261 24.16 -11.59 -11.41
C ASN A 261 25.53 -11.10 -11.93
N THR A 262 25.75 -11.07 -13.25
CA THR A 262 26.99 -10.51 -13.84
C THR A 262 26.95 -8.98 -13.97
N TYR A 263 25.75 -8.38 -13.97
CA TYR A 263 25.50 -6.97 -14.33
C TYR A 263 24.88 -6.16 -13.20
N VAL A 264 24.43 -6.82 -12.13
CA VAL A 264 24.13 -6.15 -10.86
C VAL A 264 25.41 -5.46 -10.38
N ALA A 265 25.29 -4.20 -9.98
CA ALA A 265 26.37 -3.45 -9.36
C ALA A 265 26.79 -4.20 -8.09
N PHE A 266 27.78 -5.08 -8.22
CA PHE A 266 28.74 -5.24 -7.15
C PHE A 266 29.46 -3.90 -7.08
N ASN A 267 28.87 -2.96 -6.33
CA ASN A 267 29.73 -2.24 -5.43
C ASN A 267 30.59 -3.34 -4.81
N GLU A 268 31.90 -3.30 -5.06
CA GLU A 268 32.80 -3.83 -4.07
C GLU A 268 32.23 -3.22 -2.78
N LEU A 269 31.60 -4.05 -1.96
CA LEU A 269 31.91 -4.05 -0.56
C LEU A 269 33.44 -4.17 -0.58
N SER A 270 34.11 -3.02 -0.76
CA SER A 270 35.45 -2.82 -0.26
C SER A 270 35.31 -3.42 1.11
N GLU A 271 36.04 -4.51 1.38
CA GLU A 271 36.23 -4.98 2.75
C GLU A 271 36.34 -3.70 3.55
N PRO A 272 35.39 -3.39 4.46
CA PRO A 272 35.35 -2.05 5.01
C PRO A 272 36.74 -1.88 5.61
N GLU A 273 37.51 -0.93 5.05
CA GLU A 273 38.66 -0.46 5.77
C GLU A 273 38.06 -0.09 7.11
N VAL A 274 38.52 -0.79 8.14
CA VAL A 274 38.12 -0.60 9.52
C VAL A 274 38.66 0.77 9.93
N THR A 275 38.09 1.82 9.37
CA THR A 275 37.98 3.12 9.97
C THR A 275 36.61 3.12 10.60
N SER A 276 36.58 2.52 11.79
CA SER A 276 35.53 2.63 12.78
C SER A 276 35.21 4.11 13.02
N THR A 277 34.30 4.65 12.22
CA THR A 277 33.24 5.46 12.79
C THR A 277 32.03 4.54 12.90
N PRO A 278 31.74 4.02 14.11
CA PRO A 278 30.64 3.10 14.29
C PRO A 278 29.35 3.80 13.87
N GLN A 279 28.65 3.26 12.87
CA GLN A 279 27.20 3.32 12.91
C GLN A 279 26.81 2.58 14.21
N PRO A 280 25.96 3.17 15.05
CA PRO A 280 25.65 2.57 16.34
C PRO A 280 25.14 1.15 16.09
N ALA A 281 25.80 0.15 16.71
CA ALA A 281 25.23 -1.18 16.78
C ALA A 281 23.78 -1.02 17.28
N LYS A 282 22.79 -1.64 16.62
CA LYS A 282 21.44 -1.74 17.19
C LYS A 282 21.62 -2.29 18.61
N THR A 283 21.42 -1.44 19.61
CA THR A 283 21.55 -1.81 21.01
C THR A 283 20.22 -2.35 21.44
N TYR A 284 20.14 -3.66 21.59
CA TYR A 284 19.01 -4.29 22.26
C TYR A 284 19.16 -4.18 23.78
N ALA A 285 18.05 -3.94 24.48
CA ALA A 285 18.04 -3.98 25.94
C ALA A 285 18.40 -5.39 26.46
N GLU A 286 17.87 -6.42 25.78
CA GLU A 286 18.23 -7.82 25.95
C GLU A 286 18.32 -8.50 24.57
N SER A 287 19.19 -9.48 24.40
CA SER A 287 19.30 -10.21 23.14
C SER A 287 19.71 -11.66 23.37
N PHE A 288 19.14 -12.56 22.59
CA PHE A 288 19.44 -13.98 22.59
C PHE A 288 19.93 -14.42 21.21
N THR A 289 20.98 -15.23 21.18
CA THR A 289 21.40 -15.94 19.96
C THR A 289 21.18 -17.42 20.19
N GLY A 290 20.56 -18.11 19.23
CA GLY A 290 20.28 -19.54 19.33
C GLY A 290 20.44 -20.26 18.00
N THR A 291 20.09 -21.54 18.00
CA THR A 291 20.07 -22.36 16.79
C THR A 291 18.94 -23.36 16.92
N LEU A 292 17.93 -23.28 16.04
CA LEU A 292 16.89 -24.31 15.96
C LEU A 292 17.52 -25.59 15.43
N GLU A 293 17.46 -26.68 16.18
CA GLU A 293 18.08 -27.95 15.85
C GLU A 293 17.27 -29.18 16.31
N GLN A 294 17.64 -30.34 15.76
CA GLN A 294 17.03 -31.60 16.12
C GLN A 294 17.32 -31.97 17.58
N GLY A 295 16.33 -31.80 18.45
CA GLY A 295 16.46 -31.99 19.89
C GLY A 295 15.72 -30.93 20.70
N ASP A 296 15.39 -29.81 20.05
CA ASP A 296 14.59 -28.73 20.63
C ASP A 296 13.14 -29.16 20.89
N LYS A 297 12.39 -28.29 21.55
CA LYS A 297 10.96 -28.52 21.75
C LYS A 297 10.27 -28.48 20.39
N VAL A 298 9.17 -29.21 20.29
CA VAL A 298 8.44 -29.40 19.03
C VAL A 298 6.96 -29.10 19.28
N TYR A 299 6.32 -28.32 18.41
CA TYR A 299 4.87 -28.12 18.45
C TYR A 299 4.13 -29.38 18.02
N ASP A 300 2.81 -29.43 18.25
CA ASP A 300 1.97 -30.53 17.73
C ASP A 300 1.98 -30.60 16.18
N THR A 301 2.37 -29.50 15.54
CA THR A 301 2.53 -29.29 14.09
C THR A 301 3.92 -29.65 13.55
N GLU A 302 4.83 -30.12 14.41
CA GLU A 302 6.17 -30.65 14.10
C GLU A 302 7.32 -29.62 13.86
N GLU A 303 7.08 -28.31 13.97
CA GLU A 303 8.15 -27.29 13.95
C GLU A 303 8.98 -27.31 15.25
N PHE A 304 10.28 -27.03 15.14
CA PHE A 304 11.17 -26.85 16.28
C PHE A 304 11.04 -25.45 16.84
N PHE A 305 11.05 -25.31 18.17
CA PHE A 305 11.09 -24.00 18.80
C PHE A 305 11.99 -23.96 20.04
N ASP A 306 12.60 -22.80 20.22
CA ASP A 306 13.30 -22.40 21.43
C ASP A 306 12.42 -21.47 22.26
N GLU A 307 12.62 -21.48 23.58
CA GLU A 307 11.79 -20.72 24.53
C GLU A 307 12.67 -19.81 25.39
N TYR A 308 12.33 -18.52 25.40
CA TYR A 308 12.96 -17.49 26.23
C TYR A 308 11.94 -16.89 27.18
N THR A 309 12.40 -16.45 28.34
CA THR A 309 11.54 -15.76 29.32
C THR A 309 12.06 -14.36 29.56
N VAL A 310 11.18 -13.37 29.52
CA VAL A 310 11.48 -11.97 29.79
C VAL A 310 10.56 -11.45 30.90
N ASP A 311 11.13 -10.74 31.87
CA ASP A 311 10.35 -10.10 32.94
C ASP A 311 9.85 -8.74 32.43
N LEU A 312 8.54 -8.65 32.16
CA LEU A 312 7.90 -7.44 31.67
C LEU A 312 7.03 -6.81 32.75
N VAL A 313 6.98 -5.48 32.77
CA VAL A 313 6.18 -4.69 33.71
C VAL A 313 4.95 -4.18 32.98
N ALA A 314 3.76 -4.28 33.61
CA ALA A 314 2.54 -3.69 33.09
C ALA A 314 2.77 -2.21 32.75
N GLY A 315 2.38 -1.83 31.54
CA GLY A 315 2.65 -0.51 30.97
C GLY A 315 4.10 -0.31 30.56
N GLN A 316 4.71 -1.32 29.97
CA GLN A 316 5.87 -1.14 29.08
C GLN A 316 5.40 -1.41 27.64
N GLU A 317 6.15 -0.91 26.67
CA GLU A 317 6.15 -1.44 25.31
C GLU A 317 7.34 -2.37 25.15
N VAL A 318 7.14 -3.50 24.47
CA VAL A 318 8.24 -4.36 24.07
C VAL A 318 8.28 -4.48 22.56
N SER A 319 9.44 -4.18 21.99
CA SER A 319 9.79 -4.45 20.60
C SER A 319 10.66 -5.71 20.56
N LEU A 320 10.21 -6.70 19.80
CA LEU A 320 10.89 -7.95 19.53
C LEU A 320 11.35 -7.94 18.08
N GLU A 321 12.61 -8.22 17.81
CA GLU A 321 13.16 -8.37 16.46
C GLU A 321 13.85 -9.75 16.39
N LEU A 322 13.28 -10.68 15.64
CA LEU A 322 13.90 -11.98 15.38
C LEU A 322 14.48 -11.96 13.97
N THR A 323 15.79 -12.16 13.84
CA THR A 323 16.47 -12.28 12.54
C THR A 323 17.08 -13.66 12.39
N SER A 324 16.89 -14.31 11.25
CA SER A 324 17.52 -15.57 10.88
C SER A 324 17.96 -15.56 9.43
N TYR A 325 19.17 -16.02 9.15
CA TYR A 325 19.65 -16.20 7.78
C TYR A 325 19.43 -17.63 7.26
N ASP A 326 18.93 -18.51 8.12
CA ASP A 326 18.86 -19.94 7.85
C ASP A 326 17.42 -20.47 7.72
N PHE A 327 16.41 -19.71 8.16
CA PHE A 327 14.98 -20.10 8.14
C PHE A 327 14.05 -18.87 8.14
N GLY A 328 12.80 -19.05 7.70
CA GLY A 328 11.76 -18.00 7.78
C GLY A 328 11.33 -17.79 9.23
N THR A 329 11.38 -16.57 9.76
CA THR A 329 11.24 -16.33 11.20
C THR A 329 9.79 -16.39 11.66
N TYR A 330 9.57 -17.05 12.80
CA TYR A 330 8.28 -17.11 13.47
C TYR A 330 8.44 -16.81 14.96
N ILE A 331 7.66 -15.86 15.48
CA ILE A 331 7.64 -15.51 16.91
C ILE A 331 6.25 -15.77 17.48
N LEU A 332 6.19 -16.44 18.63
CA LEU A 332 5.00 -16.56 19.45
C LEU A 332 5.28 -16.01 20.86
N VAL A 333 4.40 -15.14 21.34
CA VAL A 333 4.51 -14.54 22.67
C VAL A 333 3.39 -15.04 23.56
N ARG A 334 3.72 -15.45 24.79
CA ARG A 334 2.75 -15.82 25.83
C ARG A 334 2.84 -14.91 27.04
N THR A 335 1.68 -14.58 27.58
CA THR A 335 1.52 -13.86 28.84
C THR A 335 2.05 -14.69 30.03
N ALA A 336 2.19 -14.05 31.19
CA ALA A 336 2.67 -14.70 32.41
C ALA A 336 1.77 -15.83 32.96
N ASP A 337 0.49 -15.89 32.56
CA ASP A 337 -0.43 -17.00 32.87
C ASP A 337 -0.45 -18.09 31.79
N GLY A 338 0.36 -17.94 30.73
CA GLY A 338 0.57 -18.92 29.68
C GLY A 338 -0.42 -18.84 28.52
N ALA A 339 -1.31 -17.84 28.51
CA ALA A 339 -2.15 -17.56 27.35
C ALA A 339 -1.27 -17.08 26.19
N VAL A 340 -1.60 -17.50 24.96
CA VAL A 340 -0.97 -16.90 23.77
C VAL A 340 -1.43 -15.46 23.71
N PHE A 341 -0.48 -14.54 23.72
CA PHE A 341 -0.73 -13.11 23.58
C PHE A 341 -0.58 -12.67 22.12
N TRP A 342 0.46 -13.16 21.43
CA TRP A 342 0.79 -12.74 20.08
C TRP A 342 1.40 -13.85 19.25
N LYS A 343 1.26 -13.76 17.92
CA LYS A 343 1.94 -14.59 16.92
C LYS A 343 2.25 -13.72 15.72
N THR A 344 3.45 -13.80 15.16
CA THR A 344 3.76 -13.16 13.87
C THR A 344 4.68 -14.06 13.04
N ASP A 345 4.52 -13.96 11.74
CA ASP A 345 5.25 -14.61 10.66
C ASP A 345 5.61 -13.58 9.57
N SER A 346 6.57 -12.70 9.86
CA SER A 346 6.90 -11.58 8.97
C SER A 346 7.81 -11.91 7.77
N GLY A 347 7.98 -13.17 7.37
CA GLY A 347 8.60 -13.41 6.07
C GLY A 347 9.11 -14.81 5.78
N GLU A 348 8.88 -15.22 4.54
CA GLU A 348 9.74 -16.19 3.85
C GLU A 348 11.22 -15.80 3.99
N LEU A 349 12.09 -16.81 3.98
CA LEU A 349 13.53 -16.59 4.00
C LEU A 349 13.99 -15.90 2.71
N THR A 350 14.51 -14.67 2.83
CA THR A 350 15.17 -13.95 1.72
C THR A 350 16.69 -14.13 1.75
N ASP A 351 17.40 -13.70 0.70
CA ASP A 351 18.87 -13.69 0.66
C ASP A 351 19.52 -12.81 1.75
N SER A 352 18.76 -11.86 2.31
CA SER A 352 19.16 -11.01 3.43
C SER A 352 18.82 -11.60 4.80
N GLY A 353 18.33 -12.84 4.82
CA GLY A 353 17.67 -13.47 5.95
C GLY A 353 16.18 -13.15 6.00
N SER A 354 15.50 -13.73 6.98
CA SER A 354 14.15 -13.37 7.38
C SER A 354 14.24 -12.58 8.69
N SER A 355 13.37 -11.58 8.85
CA SER A 355 13.30 -10.79 10.06
C SER A 355 11.84 -10.56 10.45
N SER A 356 11.48 -10.93 11.68
CA SER A 356 10.18 -10.65 12.25
C SER A 356 10.25 -9.60 13.33
N THR A 357 9.42 -8.56 13.22
CA THR A 357 9.33 -7.50 14.22
C THR A 357 7.95 -7.51 14.86
N ILE A 358 7.88 -7.46 16.19
CA ILE A 358 6.64 -7.25 16.94
C ILE A 358 6.84 -6.04 17.84
N ILE A 359 5.89 -5.11 17.84
CA ILE A 359 5.78 -4.06 18.87
C ILE A 359 4.49 -4.33 19.63
N LEU A 360 4.59 -4.66 20.92
CA LEU A 360 3.43 -5.01 21.73
C LEU A 360 3.42 -4.31 23.09
N PRO A 361 2.24 -3.86 23.56
CA PRO A 361 2.07 -3.33 24.90
C PRO A 361 2.06 -4.48 25.94
N VAL A 362 2.53 -4.20 27.15
CA VAL A 362 2.54 -5.16 28.25
C VAL A 362 1.36 -4.89 29.19
N PRO A 363 0.24 -5.65 29.10
CA PRO A 363 -0.95 -5.41 29.94
C PRO A 363 -0.78 -5.84 31.40
N THR A 364 0.10 -6.81 31.67
CA THR A 364 0.28 -7.37 33.02
C THR A 364 1.75 -7.59 33.36
N THR A 365 2.14 -7.18 34.57
CA THR A 365 3.47 -7.45 35.11
C THR A 365 3.64 -8.94 35.34
N GLY A 366 4.69 -9.53 34.78
CA GLY A 366 5.04 -10.91 35.01
C GLY A 366 6.17 -11.38 34.11
N THR A 367 6.49 -12.67 34.23
CA THR A 367 7.46 -13.31 33.36
C THR A 367 6.74 -13.85 32.13
N TRP A 368 6.97 -13.22 30.99
CA TRP A 368 6.40 -13.58 29.71
C TRP A 368 7.31 -14.56 28.97
N THR A 369 6.73 -15.34 28.06
CA THR A 369 7.46 -16.35 27.29
C THR A 369 7.49 -15.95 25.82
N ILE A 370 8.67 -15.96 25.20
CA ILE A 370 8.88 -15.76 23.77
C ILE A 370 9.36 -17.08 23.18
N GLU A 371 8.59 -17.64 22.27
CA GLU A 371 8.90 -18.86 21.52
C GLU A 371 9.41 -18.44 20.13
N VAL A 372 10.65 -18.81 19.82
CA VAL A 372 11.29 -18.61 18.51
C VAL A 372 11.17 -19.91 17.74
N SER A 373 10.58 -19.86 16.55
CA SER A 373 10.41 -21.02 15.66
C SER A 373 10.76 -20.63 14.22
N SER A 374 10.86 -21.64 13.37
CA SER A 374 10.76 -21.46 11.93
C SER A 374 9.30 -21.38 11.49
N TYR A 375 9.09 -20.69 10.36
CA TYR A 375 7.81 -20.61 9.67
C TYR A 375 7.39 -21.98 9.12
N ASN A 376 8.33 -22.71 8.50
CA ASN A 376 8.06 -24.06 7.97
C ASN A 376 8.51 -25.17 8.93
N VAL A 377 7.80 -26.31 8.83
CA VAL A 377 8.13 -27.55 9.57
C VAL A 377 9.51 -28.09 9.18
N GLY A 378 10.34 -28.32 10.20
CA GLY A 378 11.62 -29.02 10.06
C GLY A 378 12.80 -28.16 9.59
N GLU A 379 12.62 -26.84 9.47
CA GLU A 379 13.72 -25.90 9.27
C GLU A 379 14.57 -25.78 10.55
N THR A 380 15.87 -25.58 10.37
CA THR A 380 16.88 -25.55 11.44
C THR A 380 17.95 -24.54 11.08
N GLY A 381 18.46 -23.77 12.04
CA GLY A 381 19.39 -22.70 11.72
C GLY A 381 19.63 -21.73 12.85
N ALA A 382 20.64 -20.87 12.69
CA ALA A 382 21.01 -19.87 13.67
C ALA A 382 20.12 -18.63 13.57
N TYR A 383 19.86 -18.00 14.71
CA TYR A 383 19.05 -16.78 14.79
C TYR A 383 19.55 -15.82 15.88
N LEU A 384 19.10 -14.58 15.79
CA LEU A 384 19.23 -13.53 16.79
C LEU A 384 17.83 -13.00 17.14
N LEU A 385 17.45 -13.10 18.42
CA LEU A 385 16.28 -12.42 18.98
C LEU A 385 16.76 -11.19 19.76
N GLY A 386 16.43 -10.00 19.28
CA GLY A 386 16.58 -8.73 19.98
C GLY A 386 15.31 -8.35 20.70
N ILE A 387 15.45 -7.83 21.92
CA ILE A 387 14.35 -7.34 22.76
C ILE A 387 14.69 -5.93 23.22
N ASN A 388 13.79 -5.00 22.94
CA ASN A 388 13.82 -3.65 23.47
C ASN A 388 12.57 -3.42 24.31
N THR A 389 12.76 -2.85 25.49
CA THR A 389 11.65 -2.39 26.32
C THR A 389 11.70 -0.88 26.40
N GLN A 390 10.62 -0.23 26.03
CA GLN A 390 10.41 1.18 26.33
C GLN A 390 9.52 1.27 27.57
N ASP A 391 9.89 2.14 28.50
CA ASP A 391 9.08 2.46 29.68
C ASP A 391 7.91 3.41 29.30
N ASP A 392 7.29 3.17 28.14
CA ASP A 392 6.09 3.85 27.71
C ASP A 392 4.91 3.24 28.45
N VAL A 393 4.24 4.08 29.26
CA VAL A 393 3.21 3.63 30.19
C VAL A 393 1.91 3.33 29.44
N TYR A 394 1.82 2.11 28.89
CA TYR A 394 0.60 1.58 28.27
C TYR A 394 -0.36 1.00 29.31
N GLN A 395 -1.51 1.63 29.50
CA GLN A 395 -2.58 1.10 30.32
C GLN A 395 -3.57 0.33 29.44
N THR A 396 -3.86 -0.94 29.75
CA THR A 396 -5.04 -1.61 29.16
C THR A 396 -6.28 -0.86 29.61
N ILE A 397 -7.03 -0.35 28.64
CA ILE A 397 -8.21 0.47 28.87
C ILE A 397 -9.50 -0.22 28.44
N ALA A 398 -9.41 -1.21 27.55
CA ALA A 398 -10.54 -2.07 27.21
C ALA A 398 -10.07 -3.51 26.97
N ASN A 399 -10.89 -4.46 27.42
CA ASN A 399 -10.86 -5.86 27.02
C ASN A 399 -12.32 -6.28 26.99
N ASP A 400 -12.91 -6.18 25.80
CA ASP A 400 -14.36 -6.22 25.60
C ASP A 400 -14.71 -6.99 24.33
N VAL A 401 -16.00 -7.11 24.03
CA VAL A 401 -16.52 -7.84 22.87
C VAL A 401 -17.52 -6.98 22.12
N ILE A 402 -17.29 -6.77 20.82
CA ILE A 402 -18.31 -6.21 19.93
C ILE A 402 -19.34 -7.30 19.65
N VAL A 403 -20.63 -7.03 19.88
CA VAL A 403 -21.74 -7.93 19.63
C VAL A 403 -22.85 -7.27 18.82
N GLU A 404 -23.70 -8.07 18.16
CA GLU A 404 -24.78 -7.59 17.28
C GLU A 404 -25.82 -6.66 17.96
N THR A 405 -25.81 -6.60 19.30
CA THR A 405 -26.72 -5.74 20.08
C THR A 405 -26.13 -4.39 20.44
N ASP A 406 -24.86 -4.16 20.11
CA ASP A 406 -24.19 -2.90 20.37
C ASP A 406 -24.70 -1.81 19.44
N THR A 407 -24.34 -0.58 19.75
CA THR A 407 -24.78 0.55 18.94
C THR A 407 -24.06 0.46 17.61
N ALA A 408 -24.83 0.39 16.52
CA ALA A 408 -24.29 0.47 15.19
C ALA A 408 -24.25 1.92 14.71
N PHE A 409 -23.25 2.25 13.91
CA PHE A 409 -23.28 3.49 13.14
C PHE A 409 -24.56 3.50 12.29
N THR A 410 -25.29 4.62 12.33
CA THR A 410 -26.65 4.67 11.74
C THR A 410 -26.61 4.61 10.21
N GLU A 411 -25.49 4.99 9.61
CA GLU A 411 -25.32 5.12 8.16
C GLU A 411 -24.58 3.91 7.56
N THR A 412 -23.53 3.45 8.22
CA THR A 412 -22.63 2.39 7.72
C THR A 412 -22.95 1.00 8.29
N GLY A 413 -23.38 0.94 9.56
CA GLY A 413 -23.97 -0.26 10.16
C GLY A 413 -23.01 -1.14 10.96
N GLU A 414 -21.71 -0.82 11.01
CA GLU A 414 -20.74 -1.45 11.89
C GLU A 414 -21.09 -1.14 13.35
N TYR A 415 -20.89 -2.14 14.20
CA TYR A 415 -21.08 -2.02 15.64
C TYR A 415 -19.86 -1.35 16.26
N TYR A 416 -20.07 -0.44 17.21
CA TYR A 416 -18.95 0.25 17.84
C TYR A 416 -19.11 0.40 19.35
N HIS A 417 -17.96 0.53 20.00
CA HIS A 417 -17.84 1.03 21.37
C HIS A 417 -17.14 2.38 21.36
N VAL A 418 -17.57 3.27 22.25
CA VAL A 418 -16.97 4.60 22.42
C VAL A 418 -16.41 4.75 23.84
N TYR A 419 -15.19 5.28 23.92
CA TYR A 419 -14.49 5.56 25.16
C TYR A 419 -14.12 7.03 25.24
N GLU A 420 -14.31 7.67 26.39
CA GLU A 420 -14.05 9.09 26.59
C GLU A 420 -12.79 9.31 27.45
N TYR A 421 -11.85 10.14 26.98
CA TYR A 421 -10.60 10.47 27.69
C TYR A 421 -10.33 11.97 27.73
N ASP A 422 -9.96 12.49 28.90
CA ASP A 422 -9.45 13.85 29.03
C ASP A 422 -7.93 13.89 28.77
N PHE A 423 -7.50 14.71 27.81
CA PHE A 423 -6.09 14.96 27.51
C PHE A 423 -5.71 16.43 27.68
N THR A 424 -4.42 16.67 27.95
CA THR A 424 -3.83 18.02 28.00
C THR A 424 -3.02 18.29 26.74
N GLU A 425 -3.15 19.49 26.19
CA GLU A 425 -2.37 19.94 25.02
C GLU A 425 -0.86 19.68 25.22
N GLY A 426 -0.24 19.06 24.22
CA GLY A 426 1.16 18.68 24.20
C GLY A 426 1.50 17.36 24.90
N GLU A 427 0.54 16.65 25.52
CA GLU A 427 0.72 15.24 25.87
C GLU A 427 0.95 14.42 24.61
N HIS A 428 1.79 13.39 24.66
CA HIS A 428 1.91 12.44 23.57
C HIS A 428 1.08 11.21 23.90
N VAL A 429 0.21 10.78 22.96
CA VAL A 429 -0.81 9.74 23.18
C VAL A 429 -0.72 8.68 22.10
N VAL A 430 -0.82 7.42 22.51
CA VAL A 430 -0.86 6.25 21.63
C VAL A 430 -2.05 5.38 22.04
N PHE A 431 -2.91 5.03 21.08
CA PHE A 431 -3.89 3.96 21.21
C PHE A 431 -3.49 2.80 20.32
N ALA A 432 -3.54 1.58 20.85
CA ALA A 432 -3.39 0.36 20.05
C ALA A 432 -4.56 -0.58 20.34
N LEU A 433 -5.19 -1.05 19.27
CA LEU A 433 -6.35 -1.93 19.24
C LEU A 433 -5.94 -3.24 18.57
N THR A 434 -6.36 -4.38 19.14
CA THR A 434 -6.07 -5.70 18.56
C THR A 434 -7.27 -6.62 18.66
N SER A 435 -7.59 -7.35 17.58
CA SER A 435 -8.61 -8.41 17.57
C SER A 435 -8.19 -9.57 16.67
N GLN A 436 -8.33 -10.81 17.17
CA GLN A 436 -8.11 -12.03 16.37
C GLN A 436 -9.39 -12.54 15.71
N GLU A 437 -10.51 -11.85 15.92
CA GLU A 437 -11.85 -12.32 15.53
C GLU A 437 -12.49 -11.44 14.45
N PHE A 438 -11.98 -10.23 14.23
CA PHE A 438 -12.43 -9.29 13.20
C PHE A 438 -11.28 -8.40 12.75
N ASP A 439 -11.47 -7.76 11.60
CA ASP A 439 -10.54 -6.77 11.06
C ASP A 439 -10.73 -5.43 11.79
N THR A 440 -9.66 -4.94 12.45
CA THR A 440 -9.77 -3.85 13.42
C THR A 440 -9.90 -2.49 12.75
N PHE A 441 -10.72 -1.61 13.33
CA PHE A 441 -10.80 -0.22 12.90
C PHE A 441 -10.92 0.71 14.11
N LEU A 442 -10.01 1.69 14.21
CA LEU A 442 -9.90 2.60 15.36
C LEU A 442 -10.04 4.07 14.94
N TYR A 443 -10.81 4.84 15.72
CA TYR A 443 -10.90 6.30 15.59
C TYR A 443 -10.59 7.00 16.92
N ALA A 444 -10.00 8.18 16.86
CA ALA A 444 -9.87 9.10 17.99
C ALA A 444 -10.31 10.51 17.60
N MET A 445 -11.38 11.03 18.20
CA MET A 445 -11.93 12.36 17.93
C MET A 445 -11.55 13.35 19.02
N THR A 446 -11.01 14.50 18.62
CA THR A 446 -10.64 15.64 19.47
C THR A 446 -11.87 16.45 19.91
N PRO A 447 -11.76 17.29 20.95
CA PRO A 447 -12.83 18.19 21.40
C PRO A 447 -13.36 19.15 20.33
N SER A 448 -12.50 19.55 19.39
CA SER A 448 -12.84 20.44 18.29
C SER A 448 -13.35 19.71 17.05
N GLY A 449 -13.38 18.38 17.08
CA GLY A 449 -13.88 17.53 16.00
C GLY A 449 -12.84 17.20 14.91
N GLU A 450 -11.57 17.51 15.11
CA GLU A 450 -10.48 16.84 14.37
C GLU A 450 -10.38 15.38 14.84
N TYR A 451 -9.88 14.48 14.00
CA TYR A 451 -9.79 13.07 14.37
C TYR A 451 -8.56 12.40 13.76
N PHE A 452 -8.19 11.27 14.36
CA PHE A 452 -7.16 10.35 13.91
C PHE A 452 -7.83 9.01 13.64
N VAL A 453 -7.32 8.26 12.66
CA VAL A 453 -7.90 6.99 12.23
C VAL A 453 -6.80 6.04 11.77
N ASN A 454 -6.98 4.75 12.05
CA ASN A 454 -6.19 3.67 11.47
C ASN A 454 -7.01 2.38 11.56
N ASP A 455 -6.95 1.57 10.51
CA ASP A 455 -7.51 0.22 10.41
C ASP A 455 -6.39 -0.81 10.43
N ASP A 456 -5.40 -0.67 9.54
CA ASP A 456 -4.26 -1.59 9.45
C ASP A 456 -2.96 -0.94 9.90
N TYR A 457 -2.44 -1.33 11.05
CA TYR A 457 -1.11 -0.93 11.50
C TYR A 457 -0.05 -1.92 10.98
N GLU A 458 0.93 -1.42 10.21
CA GLU A 458 1.98 -2.24 9.58
C GLU A 458 1.41 -3.40 8.73
N ASN A 459 0.32 -3.15 8.00
CA ASN A 459 -0.41 -4.11 7.15
C ASN A 459 -0.98 -5.32 7.91
N GLN A 460 -1.27 -5.18 9.20
CA GLN A 460 -1.88 -6.23 10.02
C GLN A 460 -3.37 -5.96 10.21
N THR A 461 -4.22 -6.74 9.54
CA THR A 461 -5.69 -6.61 9.64
C THR A 461 -6.26 -6.81 11.04
N TYR A 462 -5.50 -7.46 11.92
CA TYR A 462 -5.90 -7.72 13.31
C TYR A 462 -5.44 -6.63 14.28
N ALA A 463 -4.79 -5.56 13.81
CA ALA A 463 -4.24 -4.50 14.66
C ALA A 463 -4.38 -3.10 14.05
N SER A 464 -4.96 -2.17 14.81
CA SER A 464 -4.95 -0.74 14.50
C SER A 464 -4.18 0.06 15.55
N ARG A 465 -3.48 1.12 15.15
CA ARG A 465 -2.74 2.01 16.06
C ARG A 465 -2.86 3.46 15.63
N ILE A 466 -3.16 4.31 16.60
CA ILE A 466 -3.21 5.77 16.46
C ILE A 466 -2.19 6.38 17.41
N GLU A 467 -1.33 7.25 16.90
CA GLU A 467 -0.34 8.00 17.67
C GLU A 467 -0.40 9.49 17.32
N PHE A 468 -0.46 10.35 18.33
CA PHE A 468 -0.48 11.80 18.13
C PHE A 468 0.01 12.59 19.35
N ASP A 469 0.57 13.77 19.08
CA ASP A 469 0.72 14.82 20.09
C ASP A 469 -0.62 15.55 20.23
N VAL A 470 -1.14 15.62 21.45
CA VAL A 470 -2.46 16.16 21.78
C VAL A 470 -2.53 17.63 21.33
N PRO A 471 -3.30 17.95 20.27
CA PRO A 471 -3.29 19.28 19.67
C PRO A 471 -4.05 20.32 20.52
N GLU A 472 -4.97 19.86 21.38
CA GLU A 472 -5.72 20.72 22.28
C GLU A 472 -6.19 19.97 23.53
N THR A 473 -6.34 20.72 24.63
CA THR A 473 -6.84 20.19 25.90
C THR A 473 -8.35 19.96 25.83
N GLY A 474 -8.81 18.77 26.19
CA GLY A 474 -10.24 18.49 26.38
C GLY A 474 -10.59 17.00 26.34
N LEU A 475 -11.89 16.71 26.19
CA LEU A 475 -12.44 15.36 26.11
C LEU A 475 -12.37 14.82 24.68
N TYR A 476 -11.73 13.68 24.52
CA TYR A 476 -11.60 12.94 23.27
C TYR A 476 -12.51 11.71 23.29
N GLU A 477 -13.11 11.38 22.15
CA GLU A 477 -13.95 10.20 21.96
C GLU A 477 -13.21 9.17 21.09
N ILE A 478 -12.99 7.97 21.62
CA ILE A 478 -12.23 6.90 20.97
C ILE A 478 -13.21 5.81 20.56
N TYR A 479 -13.34 5.57 19.25
CA TYR A 479 -14.25 4.58 18.71
C TYR A 479 -13.49 3.33 18.32
N VAL A 480 -13.95 2.19 18.84
CA VAL A 480 -13.50 0.85 18.44
C VAL A 480 -14.61 0.23 17.60
N THR A 481 -14.28 -0.16 16.37
CA THR A 481 -15.22 -0.84 15.46
C THR A 481 -14.47 -1.85 14.58
N THR A 482 -15.17 -2.41 13.61
CA THR A 482 -14.68 -3.39 12.64
C THR A 482 -14.52 -2.75 11.28
N HIS A 483 -13.60 -3.23 10.44
CA HIS A 483 -13.47 -2.76 9.06
C HIS A 483 -14.72 -3.12 8.24
N ASP A 484 -15.22 -4.35 8.39
CA ASP A 484 -16.40 -4.84 7.67
C ASP A 484 -17.70 -4.75 8.50
N VAL A 485 -18.81 -4.46 7.82
CA VAL A 485 -20.15 -4.39 8.42
C VAL A 485 -20.62 -5.75 8.95
N GLY A 486 -21.03 -5.77 10.21
CA GLY A 486 -21.67 -6.92 10.85
C GLY A 486 -20.69 -7.91 11.47
N GLU A 487 -19.40 -7.62 11.46
CA GLU A 487 -18.41 -8.36 12.21
C GLU A 487 -18.57 -8.14 13.72
N VAL A 488 -18.23 -9.16 14.50
CA VAL A 488 -18.36 -9.21 15.96
C VAL A 488 -17.23 -10.04 16.52
N GLY A 489 -16.70 -9.67 17.68
CA GLY A 489 -15.63 -10.44 18.30
C GLY A 489 -14.97 -9.75 19.47
N ASN A 490 -14.06 -10.47 20.12
CA ASN A 490 -13.29 -9.97 21.25
C ASN A 490 -12.17 -9.03 20.79
N TYR A 491 -11.89 -7.98 21.56
CA TYR A 491 -10.75 -7.10 21.33
C TYR A 491 -10.10 -6.62 22.63
N GLU A 492 -8.84 -6.20 22.53
CA GLU A 492 -8.12 -5.48 23.58
C GLU A 492 -7.67 -4.12 23.05
N MET A 493 -7.82 -3.07 23.87
CA MET A 493 -7.31 -1.73 23.57
C MET A 493 -6.45 -1.22 24.73
N VAL A 494 -5.29 -0.66 24.39
CA VAL A 494 -4.36 -0.02 25.32
C VAL A 494 -4.19 1.46 25.01
N LEU A 495 -3.81 2.22 26.04
CA LEU A 495 -3.49 3.65 25.96
C LEU A 495 -2.11 3.91 26.55
N GLY A 496 -1.18 4.37 25.72
CA GLY A 496 0.09 4.96 26.11
C GLY A 496 -0.05 6.47 26.22
N ARG A 497 0.51 7.09 27.28
CA ARG A 497 0.59 8.56 27.35
C ARG A 497 1.84 9.03 28.08
N THR A 498 2.46 10.12 27.60
CA THR A 498 3.58 10.78 28.27
C THR A 498 3.28 12.25 28.55
N GLU A 499 3.88 12.81 29.61
CA GLU A 499 3.69 14.23 29.96
C GLU A 499 4.28 15.16 28.90
N PRO A 500 3.73 16.38 28.72
CA PRO A 500 4.18 17.28 27.67
C PRO A 500 5.67 17.57 27.74
N ALA A 501 6.36 17.39 26.60
CA ALA A 501 7.74 17.81 26.47
C ALA A 501 7.84 19.34 26.67
N VAL A 502 8.70 19.78 27.61
CA VAL A 502 8.96 21.21 27.82
C VAL A 502 9.80 21.75 26.66
N VAL A 503 9.16 22.18 25.57
CA VAL A 503 9.84 22.77 24.40
C VAL A 503 9.71 24.30 24.41
N PRO A 504 10.79 25.07 24.19
CA PRO A 504 10.74 26.54 24.16
C PRO A 504 10.08 27.10 22.89
N GLN A 505 9.26 28.15 23.08
CA GLN A 505 8.45 28.81 22.04
C GLN A 505 9.23 29.21 20.78
N ALA A 506 8.71 28.79 19.62
CA ALA A 506 9.03 29.36 18.31
C ALA A 506 7.95 30.38 17.87
N GLU A 507 8.37 31.34 17.04
CA GLU A 507 7.62 32.50 16.54
C GLU A 507 6.50 32.14 15.54
N PRO A 508 5.48 33.00 15.37
CA PRO A 508 4.26 32.67 14.64
C PRO A 508 4.46 32.63 13.12
N GLU A 509 3.97 31.57 12.49
CA GLU A 509 3.83 31.45 11.04
C GLU A 509 2.73 32.36 10.49
N GLN A 510 2.95 32.83 9.26
CA GLN A 510 2.10 33.80 8.58
C GLN A 510 0.91 33.12 7.90
N THR A 511 -0.28 33.66 8.14
CA THR A 511 -1.52 33.34 7.43
C THR A 511 -1.43 33.68 5.93
N GLY A 512 -1.49 32.67 5.07
CA GLY A 512 -1.78 32.82 3.63
C GLY A 512 -3.23 33.22 3.41
N GLN A 513 -3.48 34.17 2.50
CA GLN A 513 -4.81 34.63 2.09
C GLN A 513 -5.34 33.72 0.97
N THR A 514 -6.56 33.21 1.13
CA THR A 514 -7.35 32.57 0.06
C THR A 514 -7.87 33.64 -0.91
N GLU A 515 -7.65 33.44 -2.22
CA GLU A 515 -8.17 34.30 -3.28
C GLU A 515 -9.60 33.91 -3.66
N ALA A 516 -10.47 34.90 -3.87
CA ALA A 516 -11.80 34.68 -4.42
C ALA A 516 -11.71 34.52 -5.95
N SER A 517 -11.99 33.33 -6.47
CA SER A 517 -12.20 33.10 -7.90
C SER A 517 -13.65 33.41 -8.27
N THR A 518 -13.87 34.07 -9.40
CA THR A 518 -15.19 34.21 -10.03
C THR A 518 -15.23 33.33 -11.27
N GLY A 519 -15.46 32.02 -11.07
CA GLY A 519 -15.76 31.05 -12.13
C GLY A 519 -17.25 31.03 -12.46
N ASP A 520 -17.58 30.86 -13.73
CA ASP A 520 -18.94 30.80 -14.31
C ASP A 520 -19.64 29.49 -13.88
N PRO A 521 -20.85 29.51 -13.27
CA PRO A 521 -21.44 28.30 -12.70
C PRO A 521 -22.08 27.44 -13.79
N SER A 522 -21.64 26.19 -13.93
CA SER A 522 -22.44 25.15 -14.58
C SER A 522 -23.40 24.47 -13.61
N TYR A 523 -23.79 25.12 -12.51
CA TYR A 523 -24.77 24.58 -11.57
C TYR A 523 -26.16 25.14 -11.87
N ASP A 524 -27.10 24.32 -12.34
CA ASP A 524 -28.51 24.71 -12.42
C ASP A 524 -29.17 24.67 -11.02
N VAL A 525 -28.96 25.75 -10.23
CA VAL A 525 -29.39 25.87 -8.82
C VAL A 525 -30.90 26.18 -8.66
N THR A 526 -31.74 25.93 -9.66
CA THR A 526 -33.14 26.42 -9.64
C THR A 526 -34.13 25.61 -8.79
N ASP A 527 -33.72 24.46 -8.21
CA ASP A 527 -34.59 23.59 -7.37
C ASP A 527 -34.04 23.26 -5.95
N MET A 528 -32.96 23.93 -5.52
CA MET A 528 -32.32 23.66 -4.23
C MET A 528 -33.05 24.38 -3.08
N THR A 529 -33.84 23.61 -2.31
CA THR A 529 -34.57 24.10 -1.14
C THR A 529 -33.96 23.54 0.15
N THR A 530 -34.03 24.29 1.25
CA THR A 530 -33.57 23.90 2.60
C THR A 530 -34.17 22.60 3.15
N SER A 531 -35.11 21.97 2.43
CA SER A 531 -35.71 20.69 2.80
C SER A 531 -34.86 19.45 2.47
N LYS A 532 -33.77 19.60 1.71
CA LYS A 532 -32.82 18.50 1.41
C LYS A 532 -31.53 18.57 2.25
N ALA A 533 -31.40 19.57 3.12
CA ALA A 533 -30.21 19.74 3.94
C ALA A 533 -30.11 18.66 5.03
N ARG A 534 -28.95 18.02 5.13
CA ARG A 534 -28.63 17.03 6.16
C ARG A 534 -28.48 17.70 7.54
N SER A 535 -28.76 16.93 8.59
CA SER A 535 -28.72 17.39 9.98
C SER A 535 -27.55 16.83 10.79
N THR A 536 -26.73 15.96 10.19
CA THR A 536 -25.63 15.20 10.83
C THR A 536 -24.34 15.41 10.06
N ASN A 537 -23.24 15.64 10.76
CA ASN A 537 -21.92 15.92 10.18
C ASN A 537 -21.24 14.71 9.54
N LEU A 538 -21.84 13.51 9.63
CA LEU A 538 -21.41 12.31 8.92
C LEU A 538 -22.37 12.07 7.75
N GLY A 539 -21.83 11.56 6.64
CA GLY A 539 -22.58 11.26 5.44
C GLY A 539 -21.90 10.18 4.59
N ILE A 540 -22.64 9.69 3.60
CA ILE A 540 -22.14 8.81 2.56
C ILE A 540 -22.53 9.47 1.24
N LEU A 541 -21.56 9.67 0.35
CA LEU A 541 -21.84 9.98 -1.05
C LEU A 541 -22.10 8.66 -1.76
N GLU A 542 -23.30 8.43 -2.27
CA GLU A 542 -23.68 7.16 -2.88
C GLU A 542 -24.61 7.28 -4.08
N ALA A 543 -24.72 6.17 -4.83
CA ALA A 543 -25.61 6.05 -5.98
C ALA A 543 -27.09 6.21 -5.56
N GLY A 544 -27.61 7.43 -5.71
CA GLY A 544 -28.96 7.80 -5.27
C GLY A 544 -29.03 9.23 -4.74
N ASP A 545 -27.89 9.79 -4.35
CA ASP A 545 -27.73 11.20 -4.02
C ASP A 545 -27.94 12.09 -5.25
N GLU A 546 -28.08 13.39 -5.00
CA GLU A 546 -28.11 14.34 -6.12
C GLU A 546 -26.75 14.33 -6.80
N THR A 547 -26.77 14.58 -8.11
CA THR A 547 -25.54 14.64 -8.91
C THR A 547 -25.35 16.04 -9.44
N LEU A 548 -24.12 16.54 -9.39
CA LEU A 548 -23.75 17.74 -10.12
C LEU A 548 -23.86 17.48 -11.64
N ASP A 549 -23.91 18.53 -12.46
CA ASP A 549 -23.97 18.40 -13.93
C ASP A 549 -22.75 17.67 -14.51
N THR A 550 -21.66 17.67 -13.73
CA THR A 550 -20.38 17.01 -13.96
C THR A 550 -20.36 15.54 -13.53
N GLY A 551 -21.31 15.10 -12.68
CA GLY A 551 -21.58 13.69 -12.36
C GLY A 551 -21.13 13.21 -10.97
N GLU A 552 -20.51 14.07 -10.17
CA GLU A 552 -20.20 13.83 -8.76
C GLU A 552 -21.49 13.73 -7.95
N PHE A 553 -21.53 12.81 -6.98
CA PHE A 553 -22.57 12.82 -5.96
C PHE A 553 -22.37 14.03 -5.05
N VAL A 554 -23.46 14.69 -4.65
CA VAL A 554 -23.41 15.86 -3.79
C VAL A 554 -24.43 15.78 -2.67
N ASP A 555 -23.96 16.10 -1.48
CA ASP A 555 -24.77 16.30 -0.30
C ASP A 555 -24.81 17.76 0.12
N PHE A 556 -25.97 18.18 0.63
CA PHE A 556 -26.21 19.56 1.02
C PHE A 556 -26.37 19.71 2.52
N TYR A 557 -25.77 20.77 3.04
CA TYR A 557 -25.99 21.24 4.41
C TYR A 557 -26.43 22.70 4.41
N SER A 558 -27.24 23.08 5.39
CA SER A 558 -27.66 24.47 5.56
C SER A 558 -27.26 24.98 6.93
N ILE A 559 -26.74 26.20 6.99
CA ILE A 559 -26.26 26.78 8.24
C ILE A 559 -26.56 28.26 8.36
N ASP A 560 -27.14 28.67 9.48
CA ASP A 560 -27.36 30.08 9.77
C ASP A 560 -26.11 30.71 10.40
N LEU A 561 -25.59 31.77 9.78
CA LEU A 561 -24.43 32.53 10.25
C LEU A 561 -24.80 33.99 10.51
N GLU A 562 -24.18 34.60 11.54
CA GLU A 562 -24.27 36.05 11.78
C GLU A 562 -23.23 36.81 10.94
N GLN A 563 -23.54 38.04 10.54
CA GLN A 563 -22.59 38.88 9.81
C GLN A 563 -21.31 39.10 10.64
N GLY A 564 -20.16 38.77 10.05
CA GLY A 564 -18.84 38.86 10.65
C GLY A 564 -18.46 37.66 11.53
N GLN A 565 -19.28 36.61 11.59
CA GLN A 565 -18.96 35.39 12.33
C GLN A 565 -17.82 34.62 11.64
N PRO A 566 -16.74 34.27 12.35
CA PRO A 566 -15.70 33.39 11.81
C PRO A 566 -16.26 31.97 11.68
N VAL A 567 -16.06 31.34 10.53
CA VAL A 567 -16.49 29.97 10.29
C VAL A 567 -15.39 29.18 9.59
N LYS A 568 -15.24 27.92 9.98
CA LYS A 568 -14.34 26.94 9.35
C LYS A 568 -15.14 25.68 9.03
N PHE A 569 -15.14 25.29 7.77
CA PHE A 569 -15.65 24.02 7.29
C PHE A 569 -14.47 23.10 7.01
N THR A 570 -14.58 21.83 7.35
CA THR A 570 -13.56 20.80 7.06
C THR A 570 -14.28 19.53 6.65
N LEU A 571 -14.00 19.05 5.46
CA LEU A 571 -14.53 17.82 4.88
C LEU A 571 -13.37 16.82 4.81
N ILE A 572 -13.57 15.60 5.31
CA ILE A 572 -12.56 14.54 5.27
C ILE A 572 -13.23 13.22 4.87
N SER A 573 -12.58 12.42 4.03
CA SER A 573 -13.00 11.07 3.67
C SER A 573 -11.78 10.17 3.48
N ALA A 574 -11.79 8.96 4.05
CA ALA A 574 -10.78 7.94 3.74
C ALA A 574 -11.08 7.22 2.41
N ASP A 575 -12.30 7.38 1.89
CA ASP A 575 -12.83 6.62 0.77
C ASP A 575 -12.73 7.38 -0.56
N PHE A 576 -12.55 8.71 -0.53
CA PHE A 576 -12.46 9.54 -1.73
C PHE A 576 -11.75 10.88 -1.51
N SER A 577 -11.22 11.45 -2.59
CA SER A 577 -10.66 12.80 -2.60
C SER A 577 -11.76 13.83 -2.45
N THR A 578 -11.67 14.62 -1.38
CA THR A 578 -12.78 15.49 -0.97
C THR A 578 -12.84 16.75 -1.82
N TYR A 579 -14.04 17.29 -2.04
CA TYR A 579 -14.24 18.63 -2.57
C TYR A 579 -15.33 19.36 -1.78
N LEU A 580 -15.03 20.58 -1.37
CA LEU A 580 -15.91 21.37 -0.52
C LEU A 580 -16.24 22.71 -1.18
N ALA A 581 -17.54 23.01 -1.28
CA ALA A 581 -17.99 24.34 -1.67
C ALA A 581 -19.00 24.89 -0.67
N VAL A 582 -19.03 26.21 -0.52
CA VAL A 582 -19.90 26.95 0.38
C VAL A 582 -20.51 28.11 -0.39
N MET A 583 -21.83 28.27 -0.34
CA MET A 583 -22.57 29.36 -0.99
C MET A 583 -23.19 30.31 0.03
N ASP A 584 -22.99 31.61 -0.18
CA ASP A 584 -23.59 32.67 0.65
C ASP A 584 -25.09 32.91 0.32
N PRO A 585 -25.82 33.67 1.15
CA PRO A 585 -27.22 33.99 0.90
C PRO A 585 -27.48 34.83 -0.37
N ALA A 586 -26.45 35.44 -0.95
CA ALA A 586 -26.53 36.21 -2.19
C ALA A 586 -26.26 35.36 -3.45
N GLY A 587 -25.83 34.10 -3.26
CA GLY A 587 -25.51 33.15 -4.33
C GLY A 587 -24.04 33.14 -4.76
N THR A 588 -23.13 33.71 -3.95
CA THR A 588 -21.67 33.66 -4.20
C THR A 588 -21.10 32.35 -3.66
N PHE A 589 -20.30 31.65 -4.47
CA PHE A 589 -19.59 30.44 -4.08
C PHE A 589 -18.18 30.74 -3.56
N PHE A 590 -17.79 29.94 -2.57
CA PHE A 590 -16.45 29.80 -2.04
C PHE A 590 -16.12 28.32 -2.16
N GLU A 591 -15.07 27.98 -2.87
CA GLU A 591 -14.65 26.60 -3.08
C GLU A 591 -13.22 26.42 -2.58
N ASN A 592 -12.95 25.25 -2.02
CA ASN A 592 -11.59 24.79 -1.80
C ASN A 592 -11.57 23.29 -2.09
N ASP A 593 -10.79 22.95 -3.08
CA ASP A 593 -10.45 21.58 -3.49
C ASP A 593 -9.52 20.96 -2.44
N GLU A 594 -8.45 21.65 -2.02
CA GLU A 594 -7.33 20.99 -1.34
C GLU A 594 -6.77 21.74 -0.10
N LEU A 595 -6.38 20.98 0.94
CA LEU A 595 -5.33 21.40 1.87
C LEU A 595 -4.03 20.75 1.36
N ALA A 596 -3.01 21.55 1.06
CA ALA A 596 -1.83 21.23 0.22
C ALA A 596 -0.95 20.00 0.59
N GLU A 597 -1.37 19.15 1.52
CA GLU A 597 -0.65 17.96 1.98
C GLU A 597 -1.57 16.72 2.19
N ASP A 598 -2.89 16.82 1.96
CA ASP A 598 -3.85 15.73 2.23
C ASP A 598 -5.06 15.77 1.28
N ILE A 599 -5.03 14.91 0.23
CA ILE A 599 -6.08 14.82 -0.81
C ILE A 599 -7.42 14.32 -0.26
N ASN A 600 -7.41 13.72 0.93
CA ASN A 600 -8.58 13.20 1.62
C ASN A 600 -9.23 14.27 2.52
N LYS A 601 -8.80 15.54 2.41
CA LYS A 601 -9.23 16.64 3.27
C LYS A 601 -9.35 18.00 2.55
N SER A 602 -10.56 18.54 2.49
CA SER A 602 -10.85 19.89 2.02
C SER A 602 -11.25 20.80 3.19
N GLN A 603 -10.85 22.08 3.12
CA GLN A 603 -11.11 23.03 4.21
C GLN A 603 -11.41 24.43 3.70
N ILE A 604 -12.48 25.07 4.20
CA ILE A 604 -12.78 26.47 3.89
C ILE A 604 -12.87 27.26 5.19
N THR A 605 -12.07 28.33 5.31
CA THR A 605 -12.13 29.27 6.45
C THR A 605 -12.45 30.68 5.96
N PHE A 606 -13.49 31.31 6.52
CA PHE A 606 -13.84 32.71 6.22
C PHE A 606 -14.57 33.42 7.37
N ASN A 607 -14.74 34.74 7.25
CA ASN A 607 -15.66 35.51 8.08
C ASN A 607 -16.93 35.78 7.27
N ALA A 608 -18.11 35.39 7.76
CA ALA A 608 -19.36 35.52 7.01
C ALA A 608 -19.63 36.98 6.62
N ALA A 609 -19.60 37.29 5.32
CA ALA A 609 -19.77 38.65 4.82
C ALA A 609 -21.18 39.20 5.10
N ASP A 610 -22.17 38.31 5.06
CA ASP A 610 -23.59 38.57 5.30
C ASP A 610 -24.17 37.59 6.31
N GLY A 611 -25.13 38.07 7.09
CA GLY A 611 -25.92 37.22 7.99
C GLY A 611 -27.07 36.56 7.25
N GLY A 612 -27.32 35.28 7.49
CA GLY A 612 -28.36 34.51 6.80
C GLY A 612 -28.04 33.03 6.72
N THR A 613 -28.83 32.29 5.94
CA THR A 613 -28.62 30.86 5.69
C THR A 613 -27.63 30.66 4.55
N TRP A 614 -26.52 30.01 4.85
CA TRP A 614 -25.50 29.57 3.92
C TRP A 614 -25.72 28.10 3.56
N LEU A 615 -25.35 27.69 2.35
CA LEU A 615 -25.39 26.30 1.90
C LEU A 615 -23.97 25.75 1.77
N VAL A 616 -23.77 24.51 2.20
CA VAL A 616 -22.50 23.77 2.06
C VAL A 616 -22.75 22.58 1.17
N PHE A 617 -21.83 22.35 0.24
CA PHE A 617 -21.84 21.30 -0.75
C PHE A 617 -20.67 20.39 -0.41
N VAL A 618 -21.00 19.17 -0.02
CA VAL A 618 -20.03 18.10 0.16
C VAL A 618 -20.09 17.24 -1.08
N THR A 619 -18.97 17.14 -1.76
CA THR A 619 -18.88 16.36 -2.99
C THR A 619 -17.46 15.82 -3.11
N THR A 620 -17.21 15.11 -4.18
CA THR A 620 -15.91 14.53 -4.50
C THR A 620 -15.19 15.43 -5.48
N ASP A 621 -13.85 15.35 -5.53
CA ASP A 621 -13.07 16.09 -6.52
C ASP A 621 -13.29 15.56 -7.95
N SER A 622 -13.76 14.30 -8.08
CA SER A 622 -14.04 13.67 -9.37
C SER A 622 -15.40 12.95 -9.42
N PRO A 623 -16.08 12.92 -10.59
CA PRO A 623 -17.38 12.25 -10.76
C PRO A 623 -17.39 10.77 -10.40
N GLY A 624 -18.48 10.29 -9.79
CA GLY A 624 -18.71 8.87 -9.55
C GLY A 624 -17.92 8.24 -8.39
N GLN A 625 -17.13 9.02 -7.65
CA GLN A 625 -16.58 8.61 -6.36
C GLN A 625 -17.70 8.56 -5.29
N SER A 626 -17.63 7.57 -4.41
CA SER A 626 -18.64 7.30 -3.37
C SER A 626 -17.95 6.76 -2.13
N GLY A 627 -18.45 7.09 -0.96
CA GLY A 627 -17.86 6.64 0.29
C GLY A 627 -18.32 7.46 1.46
N ASN A 628 -17.82 7.11 2.64
CA ASN A 628 -18.12 7.78 3.89
C ASN A 628 -17.32 9.08 3.98
N TYR A 629 -17.93 10.09 4.57
CA TYR A 629 -17.24 11.35 4.85
C TYR A 629 -17.71 11.96 6.16
N MET A 630 -16.89 12.88 6.66
CA MET A 630 -17.26 13.76 7.76
C MET A 630 -17.08 15.23 7.38
N LEU A 631 -18.15 16.02 7.53
CA LEU A 631 -18.17 17.48 7.41
C LEU A 631 -18.25 18.13 8.80
N THR A 632 -17.14 18.72 9.26
CA THR A 632 -17.08 19.50 10.51
C THR A 632 -17.30 20.99 10.25
N ILE A 633 -18.10 21.64 11.12
CA ILE A 633 -18.40 23.07 11.04
C ILE A 633 -18.11 23.77 12.37
N LYS A 634 -17.14 24.69 12.40
CA LYS A 634 -16.75 25.48 13.58
C LYS A 634 -17.14 26.95 13.38
N LYS A 635 -17.77 27.55 14.40
CA LYS A 635 -18.46 28.86 14.37
C LYS A 635 -17.97 29.85 15.41
#